data_AF-A0AAN2QSZ1-F1
#
_entry.id   AF-A0AAN2QSZ1-F1
#
_cell.length_a   1.000
_cell.length_b   1.000
_cell.length_c   1.000
_cell.angle_alpha   90.00
_cell.angle_beta   90.00
_cell.angle_gamma   90.00
#
_symmetry.space_group_name_H-M   'P 1'
#
loop_
_entity.id
_entity.type
_entity.pdbx_description
1 polymer ?
#
loop_
_entity_poly.entity_id
_entity_poly.type
_entity_poly.pdbx_seq_one_letter_code
_entity_poly.pdbx_strand_id
1 'polypeptide(L)'
;MEKLKQNKIWITIVVIGVVVIAILLAMLHQQKQSTPEAQSSSYIASEKASSASTSVQDTNNEKAYAKKAAKMKGHVYNDYFTTWTKQDFINWANSYLVKPESERHQDGVKESFGTTTSYMNSSTNMIYPLDDIAKQIKTDGYVSNYYETVKAYNKDYAGMNPDDIKK
;
A
#
# COMPACT_ATOMS: atom_id res chain seq x y z
N MET A 1 42.26 75.87 14.38
CA MET A 1 41.23 75.16 13.56
C MET A 1 41.38 73.62 13.58
N GLU A 2 42.12 73.02 14.52
CA GLU A 2 42.36 71.56 14.53
C GLU A 2 41.22 70.74 15.17
N LYS A 3 40.53 71.28 16.19
CA LYS A 3 39.44 70.57 16.89
C LYS A 3 38.22 70.26 16.02
N LEU A 4 37.94 71.08 15.00
CA LEU A 4 36.84 70.84 14.05
C LEU A 4 37.16 69.74 13.01
N LYS A 5 38.45 69.53 12.70
CA LYS A 5 38.88 68.46 11.77
C LYS A 5 38.88 67.09 12.44
N GLN A 6 39.30 66.99 13.71
CA GLN A 6 39.24 65.74 14.48
C GLN A 6 37.80 65.25 14.70
N ASN A 7 36.85 66.13 15.02
CA ASN A 7 35.44 65.72 15.21
C ASN A 7 34.80 65.18 13.92
N LYS A 8 35.13 65.75 12.75
CA LYS A 8 34.63 65.22 11.47
C LYS A 8 35.16 63.82 11.17
N ILE A 9 36.45 63.56 11.44
CA ILE A 9 37.07 62.24 11.26
C ILE A 9 36.45 61.22 12.22
N TRP A 10 36.22 61.60 13.48
CA TRP A 10 35.63 60.72 14.49
C TRP A 10 34.18 60.33 14.16
N ILE A 11 33.37 61.30 13.70
CA ILE A 11 31.99 61.04 13.26
C ILE A 11 31.96 60.11 12.04
N THR A 12 32.85 60.31 11.06
CA THR A 12 32.92 59.44 9.87
C THR A 12 33.27 58.00 10.24
N ILE A 13 34.21 57.78 11.18
CA ILE A 13 34.59 56.45 11.65
C ILE A 13 33.42 55.75 12.36
N VAL A 14 32.70 56.47 13.22
CA VAL A 14 31.53 55.92 13.94
C VAL A 14 30.41 55.54 12.97
N VAL A 15 30.12 56.39 11.97
CA VAL A 15 29.08 56.12 10.97
C VAL A 15 29.41 54.88 10.13
N ILE A 16 30.66 54.74 9.68
CA ILE A 16 31.11 53.56 8.92
C ILE A 16 31.00 52.30 9.80
N GLY A 17 31.40 52.38 11.07
CA GLY A 17 31.30 51.26 12.01
C GLY A 17 29.86 50.75 12.20
N VAL A 18 28.89 51.66 12.35
CA VAL A 18 27.48 51.30 12.51
C VAL A 18 26.92 50.63 11.25
N VAL A 19 27.29 51.12 10.07
CA VAL A 19 26.85 50.52 8.78
C VAL A 19 27.40 49.11 8.63
N VAL A 20 28.67 48.87 8.96
CA VAL A 20 29.29 47.54 8.88
C VAL A 20 28.61 46.56 9.85
N ILE A 21 28.29 46.98 11.07
CA ILE A 21 27.57 46.16 12.05
C ILE A 21 26.16 45.80 11.55
N ALA A 22 25.45 46.74 10.92
CA ALA A 22 24.14 46.49 10.34
C ALA A 22 24.18 45.45 9.21
N ILE A 23 25.20 45.52 8.33
CA ILE A 23 25.41 44.54 7.26
C ILE A 23 25.74 43.15 7.84
N LEU A 24 26.61 43.08 8.86
CA LEU A 24 26.95 41.83 9.54
C LEU A 24 25.74 41.19 10.23
N LEU A 25 24.88 41.99 10.88
CA LEU A 25 23.64 41.51 11.49
C LEU A 25 22.64 40.99 10.45
N ALA A 26 22.55 41.62 9.28
CA ALA A 26 21.72 41.15 8.17
C ALA A 26 22.25 39.83 7.59
N MET A 27 23.57 39.71 7.41
CA MET A 27 24.21 38.45 6.97
C MET A 27 24.03 37.33 8.00
N LEU A 28 24.09 37.63 9.31
CA LEU A 28 23.86 36.66 10.37
C LEU A 28 22.41 36.15 10.39
N HIS A 29 21.43 37.04 10.11
CA HIS A 29 20.03 36.65 9.94
C HIS A 29 19.81 35.81 8.69
N GLN A 30 20.47 36.13 7.58
CA GLN A 30 20.43 35.30 6.35
C GLN A 30 21.08 33.93 6.56
N GLN A 31 22.18 33.85 7.32
CA GLN A 31 22.81 32.58 7.68
C GLN A 31 21.89 31.70 8.54
N LYS A 32 21.17 32.28 9.51
CA LYS A 32 20.21 31.53 10.35
C LYS A 32 19.00 30.98 9.59
N GLN A 33 18.60 31.59 8.48
CA GLN A 33 17.52 31.07 7.62
C GLN A 33 18.02 30.01 6.64
N SER A 34 19.32 29.97 6.39
CA SER A 34 19.99 29.03 5.47
C SER A 34 20.60 27.82 6.19
N THR A 35 20.37 27.67 7.50
CA THR A 35 20.89 26.53 8.26
C THR A 35 20.10 25.25 7.95
N PRO A 36 20.75 24.07 8.00
CA PRO A 36 20.09 22.77 7.79
C PRO A 36 18.88 22.55 8.72
N GLU A 37 18.90 23.16 9.91
CA GLU A 37 17.83 23.07 10.92
C GLU A 37 16.54 23.82 10.51
N ALA A 38 16.65 24.91 9.74
CA ALA A 38 15.49 25.60 9.18
C ALA A 38 14.86 24.79 8.03
N GLN A 39 15.69 24.11 7.23
CA GLN A 39 15.23 23.20 6.16
C GLN A 39 14.72 21.86 6.68
N SER A 40 15.20 21.36 7.83
CA SER A 40 14.68 20.13 8.42
C SER A 40 13.24 20.30 8.91
N SER A 41 12.90 21.46 9.47
CA SER A 41 11.53 21.76 9.91
C SER A 41 10.53 21.82 8.75
N SER A 42 10.92 22.39 7.60
CA SER A 42 10.09 22.44 6.40
C SER A 42 9.99 21.08 5.72
N TYR A 43 11.06 20.28 5.75
CA TYR A 43 11.04 18.90 5.27
C TYR A 43 10.09 18.03 6.11
N ILE A 44 10.19 18.04 7.44
CA ILE A 44 9.29 17.29 8.32
C ILE A 44 7.84 17.77 8.19
N ALA A 45 7.61 19.08 8.02
CA ALA A 45 6.28 19.61 7.76
C ALA A 45 5.72 19.13 6.41
N SER A 46 6.55 19.07 5.37
CA SER A 46 6.16 18.58 4.05
C SER A 46 5.88 17.08 4.04
N GLU A 47 6.66 16.27 4.75
CA GLU A 47 6.41 14.84 4.92
C GLU A 47 5.15 14.56 5.72
N LYS A 48 4.90 15.35 6.76
CA LYS A 48 3.66 15.23 7.56
C LYS A 48 2.44 15.67 6.76
N ALA A 49 2.57 16.71 5.93
CA ALA A 49 1.50 17.18 5.05
C ALA A 49 1.24 16.22 3.88
N SER A 50 2.27 15.63 3.30
CA SER A 50 2.14 14.60 2.26
C SER A 50 1.50 13.33 2.84
N SER A 51 1.96 12.87 4.01
CA SER A 51 1.38 11.72 4.72
C SER A 51 -0.09 11.95 5.10
N ALA A 52 -0.43 13.15 5.57
CA ALA A 52 -1.82 13.51 5.85
C ALA A 52 -2.69 13.56 4.57
N SER A 53 -2.14 14.05 3.46
CA SER A 53 -2.83 14.08 2.17
C SER A 53 -3.05 12.67 1.62
N THR A 54 -2.07 11.78 1.73
CA THR A 54 -2.18 10.37 1.36
C THR A 54 -3.23 9.66 2.22
N SER A 55 -3.24 9.86 3.54
CA SER A 55 -4.25 9.26 4.43
C SER A 55 -5.68 9.68 4.09
N VAL A 56 -5.90 10.95 3.71
CA VAL A 56 -7.22 11.44 3.26
C VAL A 56 -7.58 10.84 1.90
N GLN A 57 -6.62 10.72 0.98
CA GLN A 57 -6.81 10.11 -0.32
C GLN A 57 -7.14 8.61 -0.20
N ASP A 58 -6.43 7.87 0.64
CA ASP A 58 -6.67 6.45 0.91
C ASP A 58 -8.07 6.24 1.48
N THR A 59 -8.47 7.05 2.48
CA THR A 59 -9.82 6.99 3.04
C THR A 59 -10.91 7.28 1.99
N ASN A 60 -10.65 8.21 1.07
CA ASN A 60 -11.58 8.54 -0.02
C ASN A 60 -11.64 7.42 -1.06
N ASN A 61 -10.50 6.81 -1.38
CA ASN A 61 -10.38 5.69 -2.29
C ASN A 61 -11.11 4.46 -1.74
N GLU A 62 -10.89 4.09 -0.47
CA GLU A 62 -11.61 2.99 0.18
C GLU A 62 -13.14 3.19 0.11
N LYS A 63 -13.62 4.41 0.37
CA LYS A 63 -15.07 4.73 0.23
C LYS A 63 -15.56 4.58 -1.20
N ALA A 64 -14.76 4.99 -2.19
CA ALA A 64 -15.10 4.85 -3.61
C ALA A 64 -15.10 3.36 -4.03
N TYR A 65 -14.11 2.60 -3.60
CA TYR A 65 -13.95 1.17 -3.84
C TYR A 65 -15.09 0.38 -3.20
N ALA A 66 -15.46 0.66 -1.95
CA ALA A 66 -16.61 0.03 -1.31
C ALA A 66 -17.92 0.27 -2.06
N LYS A 67 -18.16 1.51 -2.53
CA LYS A 67 -19.34 1.85 -3.35
C LYS A 67 -19.35 1.10 -4.67
N LYS A 68 -18.18 0.89 -5.27
CA LYS A 68 -18.01 0.16 -6.53
C LYS A 68 -18.19 -1.34 -6.35
N ALA A 69 -17.50 -1.93 -5.37
CA ALA A 69 -17.62 -3.33 -4.99
C ALA A 69 -19.06 -3.74 -4.69
N ALA A 70 -19.84 -2.85 -4.05
CA ALA A 70 -21.26 -3.08 -3.77
C ALA A 70 -22.15 -3.19 -5.02
N LYS A 71 -21.72 -2.66 -6.18
CA LYS A 71 -22.45 -2.75 -7.45
C LYS A 71 -21.97 -3.89 -8.34
N MET A 72 -20.78 -4.42 -8.08
CA MET A 72 -20.21 -5.52 -8.84
C MET A 72 -20.82 -6.85 -8.40
N LYS A 73 -21.02 -7.74 -9.37
CA LYS A 73 -21.48 -9.10 -9.16
C LYS A 73 -20.32 -10.07 -9.40
N GLY A 74 -20.41 -11.23 -8.77
CA GLY A 74 -19.43 -12.30 -8.93
C GLY A 74 -18.84 -12.75 -7.61
N HIS A 75 -18.36 -13.99 -7.64
CA HIS A 75 -17.67 -14.64 -6.54
C HIS A 75 -16.16 -14.40 -6.74
N VAL A 76 -15.41 -14.35 -5.64
CA VAL A 76 -13.97 -14.13 -5.66
C VAL A 76 -13.30 -15.29 -4.93
N TYR A 77 -12.26 -15.86 -5.52
CA TYR A 77 -11.41 -16.86 -4.89
C TYR A 77 -9.96 -16.39 -4.98
N ASN A 78 -9.32 -16.22 -3.82
CA ASN A 78 -8.06 -15.49 -3.67
C ASN A 78 -8.19 -14.05 -4.21
N ASP A 79 -7.62 -13.78 -5.38
CA ASP A 79 -7.62 -12.49 -6.07
C ASP A 79 -8.21 -12.58 -7.48
N TYR A 80 -8.94 -13.66 -7.78
CA TYR A 80 -9.57 -13.91 -9.07
C TYR A 80 -11.08 -13.97 -8.96
N PHE A 81 -11.78 -13.50 -9.99
CA PHE A 81 -13.16 -13.89 -10.22
C PHE A 81 -13.25 -15.40 -10.43
N THR A 82 -14.20 -16.03 -9.76
CA THR A 82 -14.51 -17.43 -9.94
C THR A 82 -15.97 -17.61 -10.35
N THR A 83 -16.21 -18.59 -11.21
CA THR A 83 -17.56 -19.07 -11.54
C THR A 83 -18.11 -20.06 -10.51
N TRP A 84 -17.28 -20.53 -9.57
CA TRP A 84 -17.67 -21.51 -8.57
C TRP A 84 -18.41 -20.86 -7.39
N THR A 85 -19.48 -21.51 -6.98
CA THR A 85 -20.16 -21.27 -5.71
C THR A 85 -19.47 -22.02 -4.58
N LYS A 86 -19.77 -21.67 -3.32
CA LYS A 86 -19.28 -22.41 -2.15
C LYS A 86 -19.58 -23.91 -2.25
N GLN A 87 -20.74 -24.27 -2.79
CA GLN A 87 -21.15 -25.67 -2.92
C GLN A 87 -20.31 -26.41 -3.97
N ASP A 88 -19.90 -25.74 -5.06
CA ASP A 88 -19.06 -26.35 -6.09
C ASP A 88 -17.71 -26.77 -5.53
N PHE A 89 -17.09 -25.93 -4.70
CA PHE A 89 -15.85 -26.28 -4.00
C PHE A 89 -16.02 -27.48 -3.05
N ILE A 90 -17.12 -27.53 -2.28
CA ILE A 90 -17.41 -28.64 -1.37
C ILE A 90 -17.61 -29.93 -2.15
N ASN A 91 -18.40 -29.88 -3.23
CA ASN A 91 -18.66 -31.02 -4.10
C ASN A 91 -17.37 -31.53 -4.75
N TRP A 92 -16.52 -30.62 -5.23
CA TRP A 92 -15.23 -30.94 -5.79
C TRP A 92 -14.32 -31.60 -4.75
N ALA A 93 -14.19 -31.02 -3.54
CA ALA A 93 -13.31 -31.56 -2.50
C ALA A 93 -13.72 -32.97 -2.09
N ASN A 94 -15.03 -33.22 -1.95
CA ASN A 94 -15.57 -34.55 -1.68
C ASN A 94 -15.25 -35.53 -2.82
N SER A 95 -15.49 -35.13 -4.06
CA SER A 95 -15.22 -35.97 -5.24
C SER A 95 -13.72 -36.25 -5.42
N TYR A 96 -12.88 -35.26 -5.12
CA TYR A 96 -11.43 -35.36 -5.17
C TYR A 96 -10.92 -36.35 -4.13
N LEU A 97 -11.32 -36.22 -2.86
CA LEU A 97 -10.84 -37.06 -1.75
C LEU A 97 -11.33 -38.52 -1.78
N VAL A 98 -12.34 -38.84 -2.59
CA VAL A 98 -12.78 -40.23 -2.82
C VAL A 98 -11.79 -40.99 -3.70
N LYS A 99 -11.02 -40.29 -4.55
CA LYS A 99 -10.02 -40.92 -5.41
C LYS A 99 -8.84 -41.43 -4.59
N PRO A 100 -8.22 -42.57 -4.96
CA PRO A 100 -7.03 -43.05 -4.29
C PRO A 100 -5.87 -42.05 -4.44
N GLU A 101 -4.98 -42.01 -3.45
CA GLU A 101 -3.83 -41.10 -3.46
C GLU A 101 -2.99 -41.23 -4.73
N SER A 102 -2.82 -42.45 -5.24
CA SER A 102 -2.08 -42.74 -6.48
C SER A 102 -2.68 -42.07 -7.73
N GLU A 103 -3.96 -41.71 -7.74
CA GLU A 103 -4.59 -40.93 -8.82
C GLU A 103 -4.49 -39.42 -8.58
N ARG A 104 -4.51 -39.01 -7.31
CA ARG A 104 -4.53 -37.61 -6.90
C ARG A 104 -3.15 -36.97 -6.98
N HIS A 105 -2.11 -37.73 -6.66
CA HIS A 105 -0.72 -37.25 -6.56
C HIS A 105 0.08 -37.39 -7.88
N GLN A 106 -0.58 -37.53 -9.03
CA GLN A 106 0.10 -37.63 -10.33
C GLN A 106 0.47 -36.25 -10.89
N ASP A 107 1.57 -36.17 -11.64
CA ASP A 107 1.91 -34.97 -12.41
C ASP A 107 0.80 -34.67 -13.44
N GLY A 108 0.45 -33.38 -13.57
CA GLY A 108 -0.53 -32.92 -14.56
C GLY A 108 -1.99 -32.90 -14.09
N VAL A 109 -2.30 -33.48 -12.91
CA VAL A 109 -3.60 -33.29 -12.25
C VAL A 109 -3.72 -31.82 -11.87
N LYS A 110 -4.73 -31.13 -12.41
CA LYS A 110 -4.93 -29.70 -12.22
C LYS A 110 -6.40 -29.33 -12.05
N GLU A 111 -6.65 -28.23 -11.36
CA GLU A 111 -7.96 -27.62 -11.22
C GLU A 111 -7.83 -26.09 -11.22
N SER A 112 -8.73 -25.40 -11.91
CA SER A 112 -8.75 -23.94 -11.99
C SER A 112 -9.73 -23.29 -11.02
N PHE A 113 -10.64 -24.08 -10.43
CA PHE A 113 -11.66 -23.60 -9.50
C PHE A 113 -12.50 -22.48 -10.11
N GLY A 114 -12.79 -22.56 -11.42
CA GLY A 114 -13.55 -21.56 -12.15
C GLY A 114 -12.81 -20.24 -12.38
N THR A 115 -11.50 -20.19 -12.15
CA THR A 115 -10.63 -19.02 -12.42
C THR A 115 -9.79 -19.23 -13.69
N THR A 116 -9.06 -18.21 -14.12
CA THR A 116 -8.08 -18.29 -15.22
C THR A 116 -6.74 -18.92 -14.82
N THR A 117 -6.46 -19.04 -13.52
CA THR A 117 -5.27 -19.73 -13.03
C THR A 117 -5.60 -21.16 -12.63
N SER A 118 -4.60 -22.04 -12.60
CA SER A 118 -4.79 -23.43 -12.18
C SER A 118 -3.75 -23.83 -11.16
N TYR A 119 -4.20 -24.61 -10.18
CA TYR A 119 -3.33 -25.33 -9.27
C TYR A 119 -3.03 -26.68 -9.90
N MET A 120 -1.77 -27.09 -9.87
CA MET A 120 -1.32 -28.33 -10.46
C MET A 120 -0.53 -29.11 -9.41
N ASN A 121 -0.86 -30.39 -9.29
CA ASN A 121 -0.08 -31.31 -8.51
C ASN A 121 1.18 -31.71 -9.27
N SER A 122 2.24 -31.93 -8.51
CA SER A 122 3.47 -32.50 -9.03
C SER A 122 3.96 -33.64 -8.14
N SER A 123 3.89 -34.86 -8.68
CA SER A 123 4.55 -36.02 -8.08
C SER A 123 6.06 -35.83 -8.05
N THR A 124 6.61 -35.30 -9.15
CA THR A 124 8.06 -35.11 -9.33
C THR A 124 8.65 -34.21 -8.24
N ASN A 125 7.93 -33.15 -7.86
CA ASN A 125 8.38 -32.19 -6.84
C ASN A 125 7.75 -32.43 -5.47
N MET A 126 6.90 -33.46 -5.32
CA MET A 126 6.12 -33.74 -4.11
C MET A 126 5.25 -32.57 -3.62
N ILE A 127 4.62 -31.85 -4.56
CA ILE A 127 3.79 -30.66 -4.31
C ILE A 127 2.33 -30.98 -4.67
N TYR A 128 1.42 -30.96 -3.71
CA TYR A 128 0.02 -31.41 -3.91
C TYR A 128 -1.02 -30.37 -3.44
N PRO A 129 -1.04 -29.15 -4.02
CA PRO A 129 -1.93 -28.08 -3.58
C PRO A 129 -3.42 -28.46 -3.63
N LEU A 130 -3.82 -29.32 -4.57
CA LEU A 130 -5.21 -29.78 -4.65
C LEU A 130 -5.58 -30.67 -3.45
N ASP A 131 -4.63 -31.44 -2.94
CA ASP A 131 -4.83 -32.26 -1.75
C ASP A 131 -4.95 -31.39 -0.49
N ASP A 132 -4.09 -30.38 -0.37
CA ASP A 132 -4.15 -29.40 0.71
C ASP A 132 -5.49 -28.65 0.73
N ILE A 133 -5.93 -28.13 -0.44
CA ILE A 133 -7.20 -27.42 -0.57
C ILE A 133 -8.38 -28.34 -0.24
N ALA A 134 -8.42 -29.56 -0.79
CA ALA A 134 -9.53 -30.48 -0.54
C ALA A 134 -9.61 -30.90 0.94
N LYS A 135 -8.46 -31.16 1.59
CA LYS A 135 -8.40 -31.48 3.02
C LYS A 135 -8.81 -30.30 3.89
N GLN A 136 -8.40 -29.07 3.54
CA GLN A 136 -8.81 -27.84 4.22
C GLN A 136 -10.33 -27.68 4.17
N ILE A 137 -10.94 -27.80 2.99
CA ILE A 137 -12.40 -27.71 2.82
C ILE A 137 -13.13 -28.76 3.64
N LYS A 138 -12.63 -30.01 3.66
CA LYS A 138 -13.25 -31.10 4.44
C LYS A 138 -13.13 -30.89 5.94
N THR A 139 -12.04 -30.30 6.40
CA THR A 139 -11.77 -30.08 7.83
C THR A 139 -12.55 -28.88 8.36
N ASP A 140 -12.49 -27.75 7.65
CA ASP A 140 -13.04 -26.48 8.13
C ASP A 140 -14.52 -26.30 7.75
N GLY A 141 -15.01 -27.07 6.77
CA GLY A 141 -16.37 -26.91 6.24
C GLY A 141 -16.57 -25.66 5.37
N TYR A 142 -15.48 -24.95 5.04
CA TYR A 142 -15.49 -23.82 4.13
C TYR A 142 -14.18 -23.71 3.34
N VAL A 143 -14.23 -22.96 2.24
CA VAL A 143 -13.09 -22.70 1.36
C VAL A 143 -12.40 -21.43 1.84
N SER A 144 -11.14 -21.51 2.20
CA SER A 144 -10.37 -20.32 2.57
C SER A 144 -10.25 -19.34 1.39
N ASN A 145 -10.22 -18.04 1.67
CA ASN A 145 -10.13 -16.96 0.67
C ASN A 145 -11.24 -16.96 -0.40
N TYR A 146 -12.38 -17.58 -0.11
CA TYR A 146 -13.56 -17.52 -0.95
C TYR A 146 -14.54 -16.48 -0.44
N TYR A 147 -15.04 -15.66 -1.36
CA TYR A 147 -16.01 -14.61 -1.09
C TYR A 147 -17.18 -14.73 -2.05
N GLU A 148 -18.38 -14.81 -1.50
CA GLU A 148 -19.61 -14.92 -2.30
C GLU A 148 -19.90 -13.66 -3.11
N THR A 149 -19.35 -12.51 -2.70
CA THR A 149 -19.53 -11.24 -3.39
C THR A 149 -18.25 -10.42 -3.39
N VAL A 150 -18.05 -9.62 -4.45
CA VAL A 150 -16.99 -8.59 -4.52
C VAL A 150 -17.05 -7.62 -3.35
N LYS A 151 -18.27 -7.32 -2.85
CA LYS A 151 -18.48 -6.50 -1.66
C LYS A 151 -17.87 -7.14 -0.41
N ALA A 152 -18.05 -8.45 -0.22
CA ALA A 152 -17.47 -9.16 0.92
C ALA A 152 -15.94 -9.17 0.81
N TYR A 153 -15.41 -9.44 -0.38
CA TYR A 153 -13.98 -9.39 -0.65
C TYR A 153 -13.36 -8.01 -0.34
N ASN A 154 -13.96 -6.92 -0.86
CA ASN A 154 -13.45 -5.57 -0.61
C ASN A 154 -13.54 -5.14 0.85
N LYS A 155 -14.40 -5.73 1.70
CA LYS A 155 -14.38 -5.42 3.13
C LYS A 155 -13.08 -5.87 3.80
N ASP A 156 -12.56 -7.01 3.38
CA ASP A 156 -11.32 -7.58 3.91
C ASP A 156 -10.09 -6.97 3.23
N TYR A 157 -10.27 -6.42 2.02
CA TYR A 157 -9.25 -5.71 1.24
C TYR A 157 -9.71 -4.30 0.82
N ALA A 158 -9.99 -3.43 1.79
CA ALA A 158 -10.59 -2.11 1.57
C ALA A 158 -9.79 -1.20 0.61
N GLY A 159 -8.46 -1.27 0.66
CA GLY A 159 -7.56 -0.51 -0.19
C GLY A 159 -7.45 -1.03 -1.63
N MET A 160 -7.97 -2.22 -1.94
CA MET A 160 -7.93 -2.77 -3.30
C MET A 160 -9.04 -2.16 -4.16
N ASN A 161 -8.66 -1.62 -5.32
CA ASN A 161 -9.63 -1.24 -6.34
C ASN A 161 -10.31 -2.50 -6.91
N PRO A 162 -11.64 -2.61 -6.86
CA PRO A 162 -12.35 -3.79 -7.34
C PRO A 162 -12.15 -4.14 -8.82
N ASP A 163 -11.69 -3.20 -9.65
CA ASP A 163 -11.32 -3.49 -11.05
C ASP A 163 -10.04 -4.31 -11.18
N ASP A 164 -9.20 -4.31 -10.15
CA ASP A 164 -7.90 -4.99 -10.15
C ASP A 164 -8.05 -6.48 -9.79
N ILE A 165 -9.26 -6.92 -9.43
CA ILE A 165 -9.59 -8.35 -9.27
C ILE A 165 -9.40 -9.03 -10.62
N LYS A 166 -8.56 -10.06 -10.64
CA LYS A 166 -8.13 -10.73 -11.85
C LYS A 166 -9.28 -11.50 -12.47
N LYS A 167 -9.32 -11.53 -13.81
CA LYS A 167 -10.30 -12.29 -14.58
C LYS A 167 -9.73 -13.61 -15.00
#